data_AF-A0A344UAQ8-F1
#
_entry.id   AF-A0A344UAQ8-F1
#
_cell.length_a   1.000
_cell.length_b   1.000
_cell.length_c   1.000
_cell.angle_alpha   90.00
_cell.angle_beta   90.00
_cell.angle_gamma   90.00
#
_symmetry.space_group_name_H-M   'P 1'
#
loop_
_entity.id
_entity.type
_entity.pdbx_description
1 polymer ?
#
loop_
_entity_poly.entity_id
_entity_poly.type
_entity_poly.pdbx_seq_one_letter_code
_entity_poly.pdbx_strand_id
1 'polypeptide(L)'
;MAALAGAGRLDRTVASRAGDEAARELLADRDDYYTGAVDDWLAHALAAHHGHYAGADARMAAATLLPPAVRARAALLTALARTGAPVDGDLEFVGRLAQADPRATTALAAWLDNAAAVKGGTA
;
A
#
# COMPACT_ATOMS: atom_id res chain seq x y z
N MET A 1 -39.17 -9.79 17.60
CA MET A 1 -38.92 -8.89 16.45
C MET A 1 -38.16 -7.67 16.97
N ALA A 2 -36.95 -7.82 17.50
CA ALA A 2 -35.66 -8.10 16.84
C ALA A 2 -35.12 -6.90 16.03
N ALA A 3 -33.94 -6.44 16.49
CA ALA A 3 -32.84 -5.81 15.76
C ALA A 3 -33.07 -4.42 15.11
N LEU A 4 -32.55 -3.37 15.76
CA LEU A 4 -31.83 -2.23 15.13
C LEU A 4 -31.28 -1.19 16.15
N ALA A 5 -31.10 -1.56 17.43
CA ALA A 5 -30.62 -0.62 18.48
C ALA A 5 -29.09 -0.67 18.73
N GLY A 6 -28.30 -1.05 17.72
CA GLY A 6 -26.84 -1.22 17.84
C GLY A 6 -26.02 -0.45 16.81
N ALA A 7 -26.60 0.55 16.14
CA ALA A 7 -25.83 1.40 15.23
C ALA A 7 -25.24 2.57 16.04
N GLY A 8 -23.96 2.45 16.39
CA GLY A 8 -23.15 3.58 16.84
C GLY A 8 -23.31 4.73 15.85
N ARG A 9 -24.04 5.78 16.27
CA ARG A 9 -24.13 7.02 15.50
C ARG A 9 -22.72 7.54 15.32
N LEU A 10 -22.28 7.64 14.08
CA LEU A 10 -21.06 8.36 13.72
C LEU A 10 -21.18 9.78 14.28
N ASP A 11 -20.33 10.11 15.25
CA ASP A 11 -20.23 11.46 15.79
C ASP A 11 -19.73 12.38 14.68
N ARG A 12 -20.64 13.22 14.16
CA ARG A 12 -20.37 14.15 13.06
C ARG A 12 -19.48 15.33 13.46
N THR A 13 -19.10 15.43 14.73
CA THR A 13 -18.13 16.44 15.21
C THR A 13 -16.69 15.99 14.99
N VAL A 14 -16.46 14.69 14.74
CA VAL A 14 -15.15 14.17 14.37
C VAL A 14 -14.88 14.55 12.91
N ALA A 15 -13.83 15.33 12.68
CA ALA A 15 -13.40 15.67 11.33
C ALA A 15 -13.14 14.39 10.53
N SER A 16 -13.77 14.25 9.36
CA SER A 16 -13.45 13.16 8.42
C SER A 16 -11.98 13.28 8.07
N ARG A 17 -11.15 12.34 8.54
CA ARG A 17 -9.77 12.26 8.10
C ARG A 17 -9.76 11.98 6.59
N ALA A 18 -9.00 12.76 5.85
CA ALA A 18 -8.83 12.55 4.42
C ALA A 18 -7.89 11.36 4.19
N GLY A 19 -8.23 10.51 3.21
CA GLY A 19 -7.35 9.43 2.76
C GLY A 19 -7.67 8.06 3.36
N ASP A 20 -7.28 7.03 2.62
CA ASP A 20 -7.51 5.63 2.98
C ASP A 20 -6.60 5.17 4.14
N GLU A 21 -5.51 5.91 4.41
CA GLU A 21 -4.60 5.74 5.55
C GLU A 21 -5.32 5.85 6.89
N ALA A 22 -6.27 6.78 7.00
CA ALA A 22 -7.03 6.98 8.22
C ALA A 22 -7.99 5.83 8.50
N ALA A 23 -8.53 5.19 7.45
CA ALA A 23 -9.35 4.00 7.61
C ALA A 23 -8.50 2.82 8.12
N ARG A 24 -7.26 2.70 7.63
CA ARG A 24 -6.31 1.69 8.12
C ARG A 24 -5.92 1.90 9.58
N GLU A 25 -5.66 3.14 10.01
CA GLU A 25 -5.36 3.46 11.41
C GLU A 25 -6.50 3.03 12.34
N LEU A 26 -7.76 3.32 11.96
CA LEU A 26 -8.94 2.91 12.73
C LEU A 26 -9.12 1.39 12.82
N LEU A 27 -8.74 0.64 11.78
CA LEU A 27 -8.82 -0.82 11.78
C LEU A 27 -7.68 -1.46 12.59
N ALA A 28 -6.48 -0.88 12.50
CA ALA A 28 -5.33 -1.30 13.29
C ALA A 28 -5.57 -1.10 14.79
N ASP A 29 -6.14 0.04 15.20
CA ASP A 29 -6.50 0.34 16.59
C ASP A 29 -7.52 -0.66 17.18
N ARG A 30 -8.29 -1.31 16.32
CA ARG A 30 -9.30 -2.31 16.69
C ARG A 30 -8.76 -3.75 16.67
N ASP A 31 -7.47 -3.92 16.38
CA ASP A 31 -6.82 -5.23 16.16
C ASP A 31 -7.62 -6.11 15.18
N ASP A 32 -8.16 -5.47 14.13
CA ASP A 32 -9.09 -6.13 13.22
C ASP A 32 -8.34 -7.00 12.20
N TYR A 33 -8.85 -8.21 11.97
CA TYR A 33 -8.37 -9.22 11.03
C TYR A 33 -8.25 -8.67 9.59
N TYR A 34 -9.01 -7.63 9.25
CA TYR A 34 -8.99 -7.01 7.92
C TYR A 34 -7.79 -6.08 7.65
N THR A 35 -6.94 -5.80 8.65
CA THR A 35 -5.77 -4.90 8.48
C THR A 35 -4.82 -5.39 7.39
N GLY A 36 -4.61 -6.71 7.28
CA GLY A 36 -3.76 -7.29 6.22
C GLY A 36 -4.32 -7.06 4.81
N ALA A 37 -5.63 -7.25 4.62
CA ALA A 37 -6.27 -7.02 3.31
C ALA A 37 -6.24 -5.54 2.89
N VAL A 38 -6.33 -4.63 3.86
CA VAL A 38 -6.22 -3.18 3.62
C VAL A 38 -4.78 -2.81 3.26
N ASP A 39 -3.78 -3.38 3.93
CA ASP A 39 -2.37 -3.18 3.60
C ASP A 39 -2.03 -3.61 2.17
N ASP A 40 -2.59 -4.74 1.77
CA ASP A 40 -2.48 -5.27 0.42
C ASP A 40 -3.08 -4.30 -0.59
N TRP A 41 -4.32 -3.87 -0.35
CA TRP A 41 -5.00 -2.93 -1.22
C TRP A 41 -4.26 -1.58 -1.31
N LEU A 42 -3.80 -1.03 -0.18
CA LEU A 42 -3.04 0.23 -0.14
C LEU A 42 -1.74 0.11 -0.95
N ALA A 43 -1.01 -0.99 -0.80
CA ALA A 43 0.23 -1.21 -1.54
C ALA A 43 0.00 -1.30 -3.05
N HIS A 44 -1.06 -1.99 -3.48
CA HIS A 44 -1.42 -2.08 -4.90
C HIS A 44 -1.89 -0.74 -5.46
N ALA A 45 -2.76 -0.02 -4.75
CA ALA A 45 -3.26 1.28 -5.17
C ALA A 45 -2.11 2.31 -5.29
N LEU A 46 -1.18 2.30 -4.34
CA LEU A 46 0.01 3.16 -4.35
C LEU A 46 0.93 2.82 -5.53
N ALA A 47 1.20 1.53 -5.76
CA ALA A 47 2.08 1.07 -6.82
C ALA A 47 1.55 1.39 -8.22
N ALA A 48 0.24 1.26 -8.43
CA ALA A 48 -0.43 1.49 -9.70
C ALA A 48 -0.94 2.93 -9.89
N HIS A 49 -0.74 3.80 -8.89
CA HIS A 49 -1.19 5.20 -8.88
C HIS A 49 -2.70 5.34 -9.15
N HIS A 50 -3.50 4.48 -8.51
CA HIS A 50 -4.96 4.48 -8.63
C HIS A 50 -5.63 5.14 -7.42
N GLY A 51 -6.88 5.57 -7.61
CA GLY A 51 -7.70 6.14 -6.55
C GLY A 51 -7.07 7.39 -5.93
N HIS A 52 -7.00 7.43 -4.59
CA HIS A 52 -6.37 8.52 -3.84
C HIS A 52 -4.93 8.80 -4.27
N TYR A 53 -4.19 7.76 -4.68
CA TYR A 53 -2.78 7.83 -5.06
C TYR A 53 -2.51 8.27 -6.51
N ALA A 54 -3.55 8.61 -7.28
CA ALA A 54 -3.35 9.23 -8.60
C ALA A 54 -2.65 10.60 -8.48
N GLY A 55 -2.89 11.33 -7.38
CA GLY A 55 -2.25 12.61 -7.08
C GLY A 55 -0.80 12.43 -6.61
N ALA A 56 0.11 13.28 -7.08
CA ALA A 56 1.50 13.30 -6.60
C ALA A 56 1.60 13.65 -5.10
N ASP A 57 0.80 14.62 -4.65
CA ASP A 57 0.78 15.05 -3.24
C ASP A 57 0.35 13.93 -2.30
N ALA A 58 -0.67 13.16 -2.71
CA ALA A 58 -1.14 11.99 -1.96
C ALA A 58 -0.04 10.92 -1.84
N ARG A 59 0.71 10.64 -2.91
CA ARG A 59 1.84 9.70 -2.88
C ARG A 59 2.98 10.19 -2.01
N MET A 60 3.25 11.50 -1.99
CA MET A 60 4.24 12.10 -1.10
C MET A 60 3.81 12.00 0.37
N ALA A 61 2.54 12.27 0.68
CA ALA A 61 1.99 12.11 2.02
C ALA A 61 2.03 10.64 2.49
N ALA A 62 1.70 9.71 1.59
CA ALA A 62 1.77 8.27 1.86
C ALA A 62 3.17 7.82 2.32
N ALA A 63 4.23 8.49 1.84
CA ALA A 63 5.61 8.16 2.21
C ALA A 63 5.89 8.32 3.71
N THR A 64 5.14 9.16 4.42
CA THR A 64 5.27 9.40 5.86
C THR A 64 4.13 8.77 6.67
N LEU A 65 2.95 8.62 6.08
CA LEU A 65 1.75 8.11 6.76
C LEU A 65 1.63 6.58 6.74
N LEU A 66 2.09 5.92 5.68
CA LEU A 66 1.96 4.47 5.57
C LEU A 66 3.08 3.74 6.31
N PRO A 67 2.77 2.57 6.91
CA PRO A 67 3.78 1.72 7.52
C PRO A 67 4.87 1.30 6.55
N PRO A 68 6.11 1.11 7.06
CA PRO A 68 7.26 0.75 6.23
C PRO A 68 7.00 -0.47 5.33
N ALA A 69 6.33 -1.50 5.83
CA ALA A 69 6.03 -2.71 5.07
C ALA A 69 5.12 -2.42 3.86
N VAL A 70 4.06 -1.61 4.01
CA VAL A 70 3.17 -1.24 2.90
C VAL A 70 3.92 -0.44 1.85
N ARG A 71 4.73 0.54 2.27
CA ARG A 71 5.55 1.35 1.36
C ARG A 71 6.58 0.51 0.61
N ALA A 72 7.25 -0.41 1.30
CA ALA A 72 8.25 -1.30 0.70
C ALA A 72 7.62 -2.27 -0.31
N ARG A 73 6.45 -2.84 0.02
CA ARG A 73 5.68 -3.66 -0.92
C ARG A 73 5.30 -2.87 -2.17
N ALA A 74 4.76 -1.65 -2.01
CA ALA A 74 4.37 -0.81 -3.13
C ALA A 74 5.58 -0.49 -4.04
N ALA A 75 6.72 -0.14 -3.47
CA ALA A 75 7.95 0.13 -4.21
C ALA A 75 8.40 -1.09 -5.03
N LEU A 76 8.37 -2.29 -4.44
CA LEU A 76 8.74 -3.52 -5.13
C LEU A 76 7.75 -3.89 -6.23
N LEU A 77 6.44 -3.72 -6.01
CA LEU A 77 5.42 -3.90 -7.05
C LEU A 77 5.62 -2.95 -8.23
N THR A 78 5.90 -1.67 -7.98
CA THR A 78 6.21 -0.69 -9.02
C THR A 78 7.45 -1.08 -9.81
N ALA A 79 8.53 -1.48 -9.13
CA ALA A 79 9.77 -1.89 -9.79
C ALA A 79 9.56 -3.15 -10.66
N LEU A 80 8.80 -4.14 -10.15
CA LEU A 80 8.45 -5.35 -10.90
C LEU A 80 7.62 -5.04 -12.14
N ALA A 81 6.62 -4.15 -12.04
CA ALA A 81 5.79 -3.76 -13.18
C ALA A 81 6.63 -3.15 -14.32
N ARG A 82 7.71 -2.43 -14.00
CA ARG A 82 8.63 -1.86 -15.00
C ARG A 82 9.49 -2.89 -15.71
N THR A 83 9.64 -4.09 -15.16
CA THR A 83 10.40 -5.16 -15.83
C THR A 83 9.66 -5.74 -17.05
N GLY A 84 8.36 -5.47 -17.19
CA GLY A 84 7.52 -5.99 -18.26
C GLY A 84 7.20 -7.49 -18.13
N ALA A 85 7.64 -8.14 -17.05
CA ALA A 85 7.22 -9.50 -16.74
C ALA A 85 5.72 -9.49 -16.37
N PRO A 86 4.92 -10.45 -16.87
CA PRO A 86 3.55 -10.61 -16.40
C PRO A 86 3.59 -10.93 -14.91
N VAL A 87 3.08 -9.99 -14.12
CA VAL A 87 2.92 -10.14 -12.69
C VAL A 87 1.54 -10.72 -12.47
N ASP A 88 1.45 -12.05 -12.35
CA ASP A 88 0.21 -12.69 -11.96
C ASP A 88 -0.16 -12.35 -10.51
N GLY A 89 -1.46 -12.36 -10.23
CA GLY A 89 -2.12 -11.71 -9.08
C GLY A 89 -1.70 -12.16 -7.67
N ASP A 90 -0.84 -13.16 -7.51
CA ASP A 90 -0.42 -13.69 -6.21
C ASP A 90 1.06 -13.41 -5.92
N LEU A 91 1.44 -12.13 -5.94
CA LEU A 91 2.71 -11.68 -5.34
C LEU A 91 2.64 -11.65 -3.80
N GLU A 92 2.00 -12.64 -3.17
CA GLU A 92 1.99 -12.78 -1.72
C GLU A 92 3.42 -12.78 -1.13
N PHE A 93 4.40 -13.27 -1.89
CA PHE A 93 5.80 -13.26 -1.48
C PHE A 93 6.30 -11.83 -1.24
N VAL A 94 5.87 -10.85 -2.04
CA VAL A 94 6.27 -9.44 -1.89
C VAL A 94 5.70 -8.90 -0.57
N GLY A 95 4.45 -9.25 -0.24
CA GLY A 95 3.86 -8.95 1.05
C GLY A 95 4.64 -9.56 2.21
N ARG A 96 4.95 -10.87 2.14
CA ARG A 96 5.74 -11.57 3.17
C ARG A 96 7.15 -11.00 3.32
N LEU A 97 7.83 -10.68 2.22
CA LEU A 97 9.16 -10.09 2.23
C LEU A 97 9.14 -8.70 2.87
N ALA A 98 8.15 -7.87 2.51
CA ALA A 98 8.00 -6.53 3.06
C ALA A 98 7.68 -6.54 4.56
N GLN A 99 6.92 -7.52 5.03
CA GLN A 99 6.65 -7.71 6.46
C GLN A 99 7.87 -8.20 7.22
N ALA A 100 8.64 -9.14 6.64
CA ALA A 100 9.84 -9.68 7.26
C ALA A 100 10.99 -8.66 7.33
N ASP A 101 11.24 -7.94 6.22
CA ASP A 101 12.25 -6.88 6.15
C ASP A 101 11.87 -5.79 5.13
N PRO A 102 11.25 -4.69 5.60
CA PRO A 102 10.90 -3.56 4.74
C PRO A 102 12.11 -2.89 4.09
N ARG A 103 13.28 -2.89 4.75
CA ARG A 103 14.49 -2.20 4.26
C ARG A 103 15.11 -3.00 3.12
N ALA A 104 15.28 -4.30 3.30
CA ALA A 104 15.77 -5.19 2.25
C ALA A 104 14.82 -5.19 1.04
N THR A 105 13.51 -5.18 1.27
CA THR A 105 12.50 -5.07 0.20
C THR A 105 12.65 -3.78 -0.60
N THR A 106 12.85 -2.65 0.09
CA THR A 106 13.08 -1.35 -0.58
C THR A 106 14.39 -1.35 -1.37
N ALA A 107 15.46 -1.94 -0.81
CA ALA A 107 16.74 -2.07 -1.51
C ALA A 107 16.62 -2.95 -2.77
N LEU A 108 15.83 -4.02 -2.72
CA LEU A 108 15.55 -4.87 -3.87
C LEU A 108 14.79 -4.11 -4.97
N ALA A 109 13.78 -3.32 -4.59
CA ALA A 109 13.05 -2.47 -5.53
C ALA A 109 14.00 -1.49 -6.25
N ALA A 110 14.89 -0.83 -5.51
CA ALA A 110 15.89 0.07 -6.09
C ALA A 110 16.88 -0.66 -7.02
N TRP A 111 17.30 -1.87 -6.66
CA TRP A 111 18.16 -2.69 -7.51
C TRP A 111 17.47 -3.06 -8.84
N LEU A 112 16.20 -3.46 -8.79
CA LEU A 112 15.40 -3.77 -9.98
C LEU A 112 15.22 -2.56 -10.89
N ASP A 113 14.94 -1.39 -10.32
CA ASP A 113 14.83 -0.13 -11.07
C ASP A 113 16.13 0.22 -11.82
N ASN A 114 17.28 0.06 -11.14
CA ASN A 114 18.59 0.26 -11.77
C ASN A 114 18.83 -0.75 -12.90
N ALA A 115 18.50 -2.03 -12.69
CA ALA A 115 18.65 -3.06 -13.71
C ALA A 115 17.76 -2.81 -14.94
N ALA A 116 16.53 -2.33 -14.74
CA ALA A 116 15.63 -1.95 -15.83
C ALA A 116 16.15 -0.73 -16.61
N ALA A 117 16.69 0.28 -15.92
CA ALA A 117 17.28 1.46 -16.56
C ALA A 117 18.51 1.10 -17.43
N VAL A 118 19.36 0.18 -16.97
CA VAL A 118 20.51 -0.31 -17.74
C VAL A 118 20.08 -1.01 -19.03
N LYS A 119 19.00 -1.81 -19.00
CA LYS A 119 18.44 -2.46 -20.19
C LYS A 119 17.87 -1.47 -21.22
N GLY A 120 17.38 -0.31 -20.79
CA GLY A 120 16.86 0.74 -21.67
C GLY A 120 17.93 1.66 -22.27
N GLY A 121 19.17 1.64 -21.76
CA GLY A 121 20.27 2.53 -22.14
C GLY A 121 21.16 2.03 -23.29
N THR A 122 20.81 0.93 -23.95
CA THR A 122 21.55 0.41 -25.12
C THR A 122 20.73 0.56 -26.41
N ALA A 123 20.42 1.80 -26.77
CA ALA A 123 19.88 2.17 -28.08
C ALA A 123 20.69 3.32 -28.68
#